data_AF-A0A9E1RQR5-F1
#
_entry.id   AF-A0A9E1RQR5-F1
#
_cell.length_a   1.000
_cell.length_b   1.000
_cell.length_c   1.000
_cell.angle_alpha   90.00
_cell.angle_beta   90.00
_cell.angle_gamma   90.00
#
_symmetry.space_group_name_H-M   'P 1'
#
loop_
_entity.id
_entity.type
_entity.pdbx_description
1 polymer ?
#
loop_
_entity_poly.entity_id
_entity_poly.type
_entity_poly.pdbx_seq_one_letter_code
_entity_poly.pdbx_strand_id
1 'polypeptide(L)'
;MSTIRVPTLRQGQTGMGQGGFTCHQFVEAIGEPVTVALRSPIPLETGLDVVHLDDCWHLVDPSDPGTVILEATRWDVDYPSTNAVTIEEA
;
A
#
# COMPACT_ATOMS: atom_id res chain seq x y z
N MET A 1 5.07 -10.21 -13.78
CA MET A 1 5.64 -9.58 -12.57
C MET A 1 5.71 -8.09 -12.87
N SER A 2 4.89 -7.26 -12.24
CA SER A 2 4.89 -5.81 -12.47
C SER A 2 5.77 -5.14 -11.43
N THR A 3 6.90 -4.61 -11.85
CA THR A 3 7.76 -3.80 -10.98
C THR A 3 7.10 -2.45 -10.73
N ILE A 4 6.98 -2.07 -9.47
CA ILE A 4 6.47 -0.75 -9.06
C ILE A 4 7.64 0.22 -9.01
N ARG A 5 7.48 1.41 -9.58
CA ARG A 5 8.50 2.46 -9.53
C ARG A 5 7.87 3.79 -9.17
N VAL A 6 8.40 4.44 -8.15
CA VAL A 6 7.92 5.76 -7.73
C VAL A 6 8.78 6.84 -8.37
N PRO A 7 8.27 7.61 -9.33
CA PRO A 7 9.05 8.67 -9.96
C PRO A 7 9.22 9.86 -9.00
N THR A 8 10.26 10.65 -9.21
CA THR A 8 10.62 11.85 -8.46
C THR A 8 9.49 12.89 -8.50
N LEU A 9 8.71 12.93 -9.59
CA LEU A 9 7.51 13.76 -9.69
C LEU A 9 6.43 13.40 -8.64
N ARG A 10 6.47 12.17 -8.11
CA ARG A 10 5.60 11.65 -7.05
C ARG A 10 6.31 11.61 -5.69
N GLN A 11 7.26 12.51 -5.47
CA GLN A 11 7.93 12.68 -4.18
C GLN A 11 6.94 13.18 -3.11
N GLY A 12 7.03 12.61 -1.91
CA GLY A 12 6.35 13.09 -0.71
C GLY A 12 7.31 13.96 0.10
N GLN A 13 7.97 13.35 1.08
CA GLN A 13 9.09 13.99 1.78
C GLN A 13 10.31 14.09 0.84
N THR A 14 11.18 15.07 1.08
CA THR A 14 12.39 15.27 0.28
C THR A 14 13.21 13.98 0.18
N GLY A 15 13.44 13.52 -1.06
CA GLY A 15 14.17 12.28 -1.34
C GLY A 15 13.37 10.99 -1.18
N MET A 16 12.06 11.05 -0.89
CA MET A 16 11.22 9.87 -0.62
C MET A 16 9.95 9.86 -1.47
N GLY A 17 9.56 8.67 -1.92
CA GLY A 17 8.29 8.45 -2.61
C GLY A 17 7.08 8.80 -1.74
N GLN A 18 6.02 9.30 -2.37
CA GLN A 18 4.79 9.65 -1.67
C GLN A 18 4.00 8.39 -1.29
N GLY A 19 3.62 8.30 -0.01
CA GLY A 19 2.97 7.12 0.55
C GLY A 19 1.69 6.72 -0.17
N GLY A 20 0.75 7.65 -0.39
CA GLY A 20 -0.55 7.34 -1.01
C GLY A 20 -0.46 6.80 -2.45
N PHE A 21 0.42 7.36 -3.27
CA PHE A 21 0.70 6.92 -4.64
C PHE A 21 1.32 5.52 -4.62
N THR A 22 2.28 5.29 -3.72
CA THR A 22 2.95 3.99 -3.61
C THR A 22 1.98 2.92 -3.11
N CYS A 23 1.17 3.22 -2.10
CA CYS A 23 0.10 2.34 -1.63
C CYS A 23 -0.91 2.06 -2.75
N HIS A 24 -1.31 3.07 -3.53
CA HIS A 24 -2.22 2.86 -4.65
C HIS A 24 -1.64 1.89 -5.69
N GLN A 25 -0.40 2.11 -6.13
CA GLN A 25 0.28 1.20 -7.07
C GLN A 25 0.43 -0.22 -6.50
N PHE A 26 0.67 -0.33 -5.19
CA PHE A 26 0.83 -1.61 -4.50
C PHE A 26 -0.50 -2.38 -4.42
N VAL A 27 -1.58 -1.70 -4.02
CA VAL A 27 -2.94 -2.28 -3.97
C VAL A 27 -3.40 -2.70 -5.37
N GLU A 28 -3.17 -1.88 -6.40
CA GLU A 28 -3.48 -2.23 -7.80
C GLU A 28 -2.71 -3.48 -8.26
N ALA A 29 -1.45 -3.61 -7.87
CA ALA A 29 -0.64 -4.79 -8.20
C ALA A 29 -1.08 -6.07 -7.46
N ILE A 30 -1.60 -5.94 -6.24
CA ILE A 30 -2.19 -7.05 -5.47
C ILE A 30 -3.53 -7.48 -6.08
N GLY A 31 -4.37 -6.52 -6.48
CA GLY A 31 -5.65 -6.78 -7.16
C GLY A 31 -6.83 -7.11 -6.23
N GLU A 32 -6.69 -6.91 -4.91
CA GLU A 32 -7.78 -7.03 -3.95
C GLU A 32 -7.70 -5.95 -2.85
N PRO A 33 -8.81 -5.65 -2.14
CA PRO A 33 -8.79 -4.71 -1.02
C PRO A 33 -7.88 -5.20 0.12
N VAL A 34 -6.95 -4.35 0.54
CA VAL A 34 -5.97 -4.65 1.59
C VAL A 34 -5.81 -3.46 2.54
N THR A 35 -5.37 -3.75 3.76
CA THR A 35 -4.84 -2.75 4.69
C THR A 35 -3.33 -2.66 4.50
N VAL A 36 -2.81 -1.45 4.30
CA VAL A 36 -1.37 -1.22 4.03
C VAL A 36 -0.71 -0.50 5.19
N ALA A 37 0.42 -1.02 5.66
CA ALA A 37 1.31 -0.39 6.63
C ALA A 37 2.60 0.09 5.94
N LEU A 38 2.99 1.34 6.19
CA LEU A 38 4.30 1.86 5.79
C LEU A 38 5.34 1.42 6.83
N ARG A 39 6.34 0.66 6.39
CA ARG A 39 7.37 0.07 7.26
C ARG A 39 8.71 0.81 7.15
N SER A 40 9.07 1.23 5.94
CA SER A 40 10.36 1.91 5.65
C SER A 40 10.19 3.05 4.65
N PRO A 41 11.19 3.95 4.52
CA PRO A 41 11.19 4.98 3.48
C PRO A 41 11.02 4.38 2.08
N ILE A 42 10.27 5.07 1.23
CA ILE A 42 10.02 4.65 -0.15
C ILE A 42 11.10 5.26 -1.04
N PRO A 43 11.98 4.47 -1.68
CA PRO A 43 13.01 5.01 -2.56
C PRO A 43 12.38 5.56 -3.85
N LEU A 44 12.90 6.69 -4.31
CA LEU A 44 12.54 7.23 -5.63
C LEU A 44 13.30 6.50 -6.73
N GLU A 45 12.71 6.46 -7.92
CA GLU A 45 13.36 6.00 -9.15
C GLU A 45 13.87 4.55 -9.13
N THR A 46 13.48 3.78 -8.12
CA THR A 46 13.91 2.40 -7.85
C THR A 46 12.79 1.42 -8.21
N GLY A 47 13.14 0.31 -8.85
CA GLY A 47 12.19 -0.76 -9.16
C GLY A 47 11.95 -1.63 -7.93
N LEU A 48 10.70 -1.70 -7.49
CA LEU A 48 10.27 -2.43 -6.31
C LEU A 48 9.42 -3.63 -6.70
N ASP A 49 9.59 -4.72 -5.95
CA ASP A 49 8.92 -5.98 -6.20
C ASP A 49 7.85 -6.26 -5.15
N VAL A 50 6.76 -6.85 -5.61
CA VAL A 50 5.70 -7.38 -4.76
C VAL A 50 5.99 -8.87 -4.52
N VAL A 51 6.12 -9.24 -3.25
CA VAL A 51 6.33 -10.61 -2.79
C VAL A 51 5.21 -10.99 -1.83
N HIS A 52 4.77 -12.25 -1.87
CA HIS A 52 3.72 -12.78 -1.01
C HIS A 52 4.30 -13.87 -0.12
N LEU A 53 4.29 -13.66 1.20
CA LEU A 53 4.88 -14.51 2.23
C LEU A 53 3.96 -14.55 3.45
N ASP A 54 3.70 -15.74 4.00
CA ASP A 54 2.94 -15.92 5.26
C ASP A 54 1.61 -15.12 5.33
N ASP A 55 0.81 -15.16 4.26
CA ASP A 55 -0.47 -14.43 4.10
C ASP A 55 -0.37 -12.90 4.08
N CYS A 56 0.83 -12.35 3.94
CA CYS A 56 1.11 -10.93 3.76
C CYS A 56 1.75 -10.65 2.41
N TRP A 57 1.43 -9.49 1.82
CA TRP A 57 2.19 -8.96 0.70
C TRP A 57 3.21 -7.95 1.20
N HIS A 58 4.43 -8.04 0.71
CA HIS A 58 5.48 -7.06 0.96
C HIS A 58 5.87 -6.36 -0.34
N LEU A 59 6.09 -5.05 -0.25
CA LEU A 59 6.81 -4.28 -1.25
C LEU A 59 8.26 -4.15 -0.79
N VAL A 60 9.20 -4.65 -1.59
CA VAL A 60 10.62 -4.69 -1.24
C VAL A 60 11.49 -4.14 -2.37
N ASP A 61 12.67 -3.67 -2.02
CA ASP A 61 13.75 -3.47 -2.99
C ASP A 61 14.40 -4.84 -3.25
N PRO A 62 14.46 -5.34 -4.50
CA PRO A 62 15.09 -6.63 -4.78
C PRO A 62 16.59 -6.67 -4.47
N SER A 63 17.26 -5.53 -4.36
CA SER A 63 18.65 -5.44 -3.92
C SER A 63 18.85 -5.51 -2.40
N ASP A 64 17.78 -5.28 -1.62
CA ASP A 64 17.73 -5.45 -0.17
C ASP A 64 16.38 -6.03 0.28
N PRO A 65 16.10 -7.31 -0.02
CA PRO A 65 14.79 -7.92 0.22
C PRO A 65 14.46 -8.10 1.71
N GLY A 66 15.43 -7.89 2.61
CA GLY A 66 15.21 -7.91 4.06
C GLY A 66 14.50 -6.66 4.58
N THR A 67 14.54 -5.56 3.82
CA THR A 67 13.90 -4.31 4.19
C THR A 67 12.51 -4.21 3.56
N VAL A 68 11.48 -4.46 4.37
CA VAL A 68 10.09 -4.27 3.95
C VAL A 68 9.78 -2.76 3.88
N ILE A 69 9.29 -2.30 2.73
CA ILE A 69 8.90 -0.90 2.50
C ILE A 69 7.43 -0.71 2.84
N LEU A 70 6.57 -1.51 2.21
CA LEU A 70 5.15 -1.61 2.53
C LEU A 70 4.80 -3.05 2.88
N GLU A 71 3.88 -3.21 3.80
CA GLU A 71 3.27 -4.50 4.15
C GLU A 71 1.76 -4.36 3.95
N ALA A 72 1.15 -5.35 3.32
CA ALA A 72 -0.28 -5.40 3.13
C ALA A 72 -0.84 -6.71 3.67
N THR A 73 -1.99 -6.61 4.33
CA THR A 73 -2.80 -7.73 4.80
C THR A 73 -4.18 -7.61 4.20
N ARG A 74 -4.87 -8.74 4.00
CA ARG A 74 -6.24 -8.74 3.49
C ARG A 74 -7.11 -7.85 4.38
N TRP A 75 -7.90 -6.99 3.76
CA TRP A 75 -8.85 -6.17 4.51
C TRP A 75 -10.03 -7.03 4.96
N ASP A 76 -10.27 -7.07 6.26
CA ASP A 76 -11.50 -7.64 6.82
C ASP A 76 -12.49 -6.51 7.11
N VAL A 77 -13.74 -6.70 6.70
CA VAL A 77 -14.78 -5.68 6.78
C VAL A 77 -15.30 -5.62 8.20
N ASP A 78 -14.65 -4.83 9.04
CA ASP A 78 -15.08 -4.55 10.40
C ASP A 78 -15.20 -3.03 10.62
N TYR A 79 -16.35 -2.47 10.22
CA TYR A 79 -16.68 -1.08 10.51
C TYR A 79 -18.09 -0.98 11.10
N PRO A 80 -18.30 -0.08 12.09
CA PRO A 80 -19.64 0.16 12.63
C PRO A 80 -20.58 0.63 11.52
N SER A 81 -21.65 -0.13 11.28
CA SER A 81 -22.75 0.31 10.44
C SER A 81 -23.89 0.81 11.32
N THR A 82 -24.59 1.84 10.85
CA THR A 82 -25.87 2.25 11.44
C THR A 82 -26.96 2.00 10.41
N ASN A 83 -28.14 1.60 10.88
CA ASN A 83 -29.31 1.61 10.03
C ASN A 83 -29.60 3.05 9.61
N ALA A 84 -29.93 3.26 8.35
CA ALA A 84 -30.44 4.55 7.90
C ALA A 84 -31.79 4.81 8.61
N VAL A 85 -31.94 6.01 9.18
CA VAL A 85 -33.24 6.50 9.68
C VAL A 85 -33.80 7.47 8.67
N THR A 86 -35.12 7.44 8.43
CA THR A 86 -35.74 8.41 7.53
C THR A 86 -35.92 9.74 8.26
N ILE A 87 -35.93 10.84 7.50
CA ILE A 87 -36.09 12.19 8.07
C ILE A 87 -37.47 12.36 8.73
N GLU A 88 -38.48 11.56 8.37
CA GLU A 88 -39.79 11.65 8.98
C GLU A 88 -39.84 11.17 10.44
N GLU A 89 -38.81 10.45 10.91
CA GLU A 89 -38.73 9.88 12.26
C GLU A 89 -37.79 10.67 13.21
N ALA A 90 -37.31 11.86 12.79
CA ALA A 90 -36.35 12.72 13.52
C ALA A 90 -37.00 13.82 14.38
#